data_AF-A7MTL4-F1
#
_entry.id   AF-A7MTL4-F1
#
_cell.length_a   1.000
_cell.length_b   1.000
_cell.length_c   1.000
_cell.angle_alpha   90.00
_cell.angle_beta   90.00
_cell.angle_gamma   90.00
#
_symmetry.space_group_name_H-M   'P 1'
#
loop_
_entity.id
_entity.type
_entity.pdbx_description
1 polymer ?
#
loop_
_entity_poly.entity_id
_entity_poly.type
_entity_poly.pdbx_seq_one_letter_code
_entity_poly.pdbx_strand_id
1 'polypeptide(L)'
;MRTKLTAKGVEKAKVANGKTMQRFHDGQGLYLSVRKSGTKAWELRFTKPDGRGSNLGLGKYPEVSLLEARKLAAEFRKLRAQGKDLAVEHKKKKLEVKRQACNTVRKIGELWLETAASRVAKKTVSAP
;
A
#
# COMPACT_ATOMS: atom_id res chain seq x y z
N MET A 1 -16.85 -25.83 -1.54
CA MET A 1 -15.92 -24.87 -2.18
C MET A 1 -16.11 -23.48 -1.57
N ARG A 2 -15.05 -22.80 -1.10
CA ARG A 2 -15.17 -21.37 -0.72
C ARG A 2 -15.11 -20.52 -1.99
N THR A 3 -16.11 -19.67 -2.20
CA THR A 3 -16.21 -18.78 -3.36
C THR A 3 -15.22 -17.61 -3.26
N LYS A 4 -14.71 -17.16 -4.42
CA LYS A 4 -13.81 -16.00 -4.51
C LYS A 4 -14.56 -14.71 -4.17
N LEU A 5 -13.83 -13.65 -3.79
CA LEU A 5 -14.45 -12.36 -3.53
C LEU A 5 -14.88 -11.66 -4.83
N THR A 6 -15.95 -10.89 -4.73
CA THR A 6 -16.41 -9.94 -5.75
C THR A 6 -16.27 -8.52 -5.22
N ALA A 7 -16.25 -7.50 -6.08
CA ALA A 7 -16.17 -6.11 -5.63
C ALA A 7 -17.30 -5.74 -4.64
N LYS A 8 -18.54 -6.13 -4.95
CA LYS A 8 -19.69 -5.98 -4.03
C LYS A 8 -19.49 -6.75 -2.72
N GLY A 9 -18.90 -7.94 -2.78
CA GLY A 9 -18.57 -8.73 -1.59
C GLY A 9 -17.53 -8.07 -0.70
N VAL A 10 -16.51 -7.44 -1.27
CA VAL A 10 -15.49 -6.67 -0.56
C VAL A 10 -16.10 -5.46 0.13
N GLU A 11 -16.97 -4.73 -0.56
CA GLU A 11 -17.65 -3.55 -0.02
C GLU A 11 -18.56 -3.92 1.17
N LYS A 12 -19.36 -4.98 1.03
CA LYS A 12 -20.27 -5.46 2.08
C LYS A 12 -19.60 -6.25 3.20
N ALA A 13 -18.32 -6.62 3.04
CA ALA A 13 -17.61 -7.41 4.02
C ALA A 13 -17.53 -6.68 5.37
N LYS A 14 -18.08 -7.29 6.43
CA LYS A 14 -18.09 -6.79 7.80
C LYS A 14 -17.76 -7.89 8.79
N VAL A 15 -17.22 -7.52 9.93
CA VAL A 15 -16.91 -8.48 11.00
C VAL A 15 -18.21 -8.99 11.62
N ALA A 16 -18.30 -10.30 11.86
CA ALA A 16 -19.42 -10.89 12.59
C ALA A 16 -19.48 -10.40 14.05
N ASN A 17 -20.68 -10.38 14.64
CA ASN A 17 -20.88 -9.95 16.03
C ASN A 17 -19.92 -10.66 16.99
N GLY A 18 -19.36 -9.91 17.93
CA GLY A 18 -18.42 -10.42 18.93
C GLY A 18 -16.96 -10.58 18.49
N LYS A 19 -16.64 -10.42 17.19
CA LYS A 19 -15.25 -10.50 16.71
C LYS A 19 -14.61 -9.12 16.54
N THR A 20 -13.30 -9.03 16.78
CA THR A 20 -12.51 -7.79 16.55
C THR A 20 -12.01 -7.68 15.12
N MET A 21 -11.87 -8.82 14.42
CA MET A 21 -11.37 -8.90 13.06
C MET A 21 -11.89 -10.17 12.36
N GLN A 22 -12.12 -10.09 11.05
CA GLN A 22 -12.50 -11.22 10.21
C GLN A 22 -11.71 -11.20 8.90
N ARG A 23 -11.28 -12.39 8.44
CA ARG A 23 -10.63 -12.57 7.14
C ARG A 23 -11.60 -13.18 6.14
N PHE A 24 -11.63 -12.63 4.94
CA PHE A 24 -12.39 -13.13 3.80
C PHE A 24 -11.43 -13.64 2.74
N HIS A 25 -11.59 -14.88 2.32
CA HIS A 25 -10.67 -15.55 1.41
C HIS A 25 -11.02 -15.24 -0.05
N ASP A 26 -10.02 -14.81 -0.84
CA ASP A 26 -10.18 -14.62 -2.29
C ASP A 26 -9.59 -15.79 -3.11
N GLY A 27 -8.63 -16.53 -2.56
CA GLY A 27 -7.93 -17.60 -3.26
C GLY A 27 -6.42 -17.42 -3.29
N GLN A 28 -5.67 -18.51 -3.47
CA GLN A 28 -4.21 -18.50 -3.65
C GLN A 28 -3.46 -17.73 -2.53
N GLY A 29 -3.95 -17.84 -1.30
CA GLY A 29 -3.40 -17.15 -0.13
C GLY A 29 -3.80 -15.68 0.01
N LEU A 30 -4.60 -15.11 -0.90
CA LEU A 30 -5.09 -13.73 -0.79
C LEU A 30 -6.32 -13.66 0.12
N TYR A 31 -6.30 -12.70 1.05
CA TYR A 31 -7.39 -12.43 1.99
C TYR A 31 -7.66 -10.93 2.09
N LEU A 32 -8.93 -10.59 2.32
CA LEU A 32 -9.35 -9.29 2.84
C LEU A 32 -9.51 -9.39 4.36
N SER A 33 -8.70 -8.62 5.08
CA SER A 33 -8.75 -8.46 6.53
C SER A 33 -9.64 -7.27 6.87
N VAL A 34 -10.75 -7.52 7.56
CA VAL A 34 -11.71 -6.49 7.98
C VAL A 34 -11.69 -6.40 9.50
N ARG A 35 -11.48 -5.20 10.04
CA ARG A 35 -11.53 -4.92 11.49
C ARG A 35 -12.93 -4.47 11.90
N LYS A 36 -13.26 -4.58 13.19
CA LYS A 36 -14.53 -4.10 13.76
C LYS A 36 -14.75 -2.60 13.50
N SER A 37 -13.67 -1.83 13.39
CA SER A 37 -13.70 -0.41 12.98
C SER A 37 -14.16 -0.16 11.55
N GLY A 38 -14.34 -1.20 10.73
CA GLY A 38 -14.64 -1.10 9.30
C GLY A 38 -13.40 -0.99 8.42
N THR A 39 -12.21 -0.81 9.00
CA THR A 39 -10.95 -0.76 8.23
C THR A 39 -10.71 -2.08 7.51
N LYS A 40 -10.41 -2.00 6.20
CA LYS A 40 -10.16 -3.17 5.35
C LYS A 40 -8.75 -3.11 4.76
N ALA A 41 -8.06 -4.24 4.78
CA ALA A 41 -6.71 -4.37 4.24
C ALA A 41 -6.51 -5.71 3.54
N TRP A 42 -5.69 -5.72 2.49
CA TRP A 42 -5.33 -6.91 1.76
C TRP A 42 -4.12 -7.59 2.41
N GLU A 43 -4.25 -8.89 2.68
CA GLU A 43 -3.20 -9.74 3.25
C GLU A 43 -2.94 -10.93 2.30
N LEU A 44 -1.68 -11.14 1.95
CA LEU A 44 -1.22 -12.34 1.25
C LEU A 44 -0.52 -13.27 2.24
N ARG A 45 -1.09 -14.46 2.45
CA ARG A 45 -0.49 -15.50 3.27
C ARG A 45 0.40 -16.40 2.42
N PHE A 46 1.58 -16.68 2.92
CA PHE A 46 2.57 -17.53 2.25
C PHE A 46 3.46 -18.24 3.27
N THR A 47 4.03 -19.38 2.90
CA THR A 47 5.03 -20.07 3.71
C THR A 47 6.42 -19.51 3.38
N LYS A 48 7.29 -19.30 4.35
CA LYS A 48 8.68 -18.91 4.10
C LYS A 48 9.52 -20.12 3.67
N PRO A 49 10.74 -19.93 3.13
CA PRO A 49 11.64 -21.04 2.83
C PRO A 49 11.97 -21.93 4.04
N ASP A 50 11.95 -21.36 5.24
CA ASP A 50 12.13 -22.07 6.53
C ASP A 50 10.88 -22.85 7.00
N GLY A 51 9.84 -22.97 6.17
CA GLY A 51 8.61 -23.66 6.49
C GLY A 51 7.61 -22.88 7.34
N ARG A 52 7.97 -21.68 7.85
CA ARG A 52 7.08 -20.90 8.73
C ARG A 52 6.05 -20.10 7.94
N GLY A 53 4.79 -20.11 8.41
CA GLY A 53 3.74 -19.27 7.85
C GLY A 53 4.02 -17.78 8.07
N SER A 54 3.77 -16.95 7.06
CA SER A 54 3.90 -15.49 7.13
C SER A 54 2.82 -14.80 6.31
N ASN A 55 2.58 -13.52 6.62
CA ASN A 55 1.58 -12.69 5.96
C ASN A 55 2.25 -11.40 5.46
N LEU A 56 1.95 -11.01 4.23
CA LEU A 56 2.35 -9.73 3.62
C LEU A 56 1.12 -8.83 3.47
N GLY A 57 1.20 -7.59 3.98
CA GLY A 57 0.19 -6.59 3.69
C GLY A 57 0.38 -6.01 2.29
N LEU A 58 -0.65 -6.09 1.44
CA LEU A 58 -0.62 -5.57 0.07
C LEU A 58 -1.19 -4.15 -0.04
N GLY A 59 -1.86 -3.65 0.99
CA GLY A 59 -2.42 -2.29 1.04
C GLY A 59 -3.79 -2.24 1.71
N LYS A 60 -4.31 -1.03 1.92
CA LYS A 60 -5.65 -0.80 2.45
C LYS A 60 -6.66 -0.73 1.30
N TYR A 61 -7.90 -1.12 1.54
CA TYR A 61 -9.02 -0.81 0.64
C TYR A 61 -9.66 0.51 1.12
N PRO A 62 -10.05 1.45 0.23
CA PRO A 62 -10.14 1.31 -1.23
C PRO A 62 -8.87 1.69 -2.02
N GLU A 63 -7.80 2.17 -1.37
CA GLU A 63 -6.54 2.58 -2.03
C GLU A 63 -5.97 1.50 -2.96
N VAL A 64 -6.12 0.23 -2.58
CA VAL A 64 -5.82 -0.94 -3.41
C VAL A 64 -7.13 -1.66 -3.67
N SER A 65 -7.52 -1.72 -4.95
CA SER A 65 -8.71 -2.44 -5.41
C SER A 65 -8.53 -3.96 -5.34
N LEU A 66 -9.63 -4.72 -5.44
CA LEU A 66 -9.56 -6.20 -5.51
C LEU A 66 -8.74 -6.68 -6.71
N LEU A 67 -8.86 -6.00 -7.85
CA LEU A 67 -8.11 -6.34 -9.06
C LEU A 67 -6.61 -6.13 -8.86
N GLU A 68 -6.22 -4.99 -8.29
CA GLU A 68 -4.82 -4.68 -7.99
C GLU A 68 -4.24 -5.63 -6.94
N ALA A 69 -5.01 -5.94 -5.89
CA ALA A 69 -4.60 -6.92 -4.88
C ALA A 69 -4.31 -8.30 -5.50
N ARG A 70 -5.12 -8.73 -6.48
CA ARG A 70 -4.89 -9.97 -7.24
C ARG A 70 -3.63 -9.90 -8.10
N LYS A 71 -3.37 -8.77 -8.77
CA LYS A 71 -2.15 -8.54 -9.56
C LYS A 71 -0.91 -8.59 -8.67
N LEU A 72 -0.89 -7.82 -7.58
CA LEU A 72 0.21 -7.80 -6.60
C LEU A 72 0.47 -9.20 -6.01
N ALA A 73 -0.59 -9.95 -5.69
CA ALA A 73 -0.44 -11.31 -5.22
C ALA A 73 0.18 -12.26 -6.27
N ALA A 74 -0.20 -12.11 -7.54
CA ALA A 74 0.37 -12.91 -8.63
C ALA A 74 1.85 -12.56 -8.87
N GLU A 75 2.20 -11.27 -8.88
CA GLU A 75 3.59 -10.81 -8.96
C GLU A 75 4.43 -11.36 -7.82
N PHE A 76 3.93 -11.31 -6.59
CA PHE A 76 4.62 -11.87 -5.43
C PHE A 76 4.88 -13.37 -5.59
N ARG A 77 3.86 -14.13 -6.05
CA ARG A 77 4.03 -15.58 -6.29
C ARG A 77 5.06 -15.86 -7.39
N LYS A 78 5.05 -15.10 -8.48
CA LYS A 78 6.02 -15.24 -9.60
C LYS A 78 7.44 -15.02 -9.12
N LEU A 79 7.67 -13.93 -8.40
CA LEU A 79 8.99 -13.57 -7.87
C LEU A 79 9.48 -14.57 -6.82
N ARG A 80 8.58 -15.10 -5.99
CA ARG A 80 8.91 -16.16 -5.04
C ARG A 80 9.27 -17.48 -5.74
N ALA A 81 8.58 -17.83 -6.82
CA ALA A 81 8.93 -19.01 -7.63
C ALA A 81 10.33 -18.88 -8.27
N GLN A 82 10.82 -17.65 -8.48
CA GLN A 82 12.18 -17.37 -8.93
C GLN A 82 13.23 -17.37 -7.79
N GLY A 83 12.85 -17.74 -6.57
CA GLY A 83 13.76 -17.80 -5.42
C GLY A 83 14.14 -16.44 -4.82
N LYS A 84 13.50 -15.34 -5.22
CA LYS A 84 13.77 -14.00 -4.69
C LYS A 84 12.92 -13.73 -3.44
N ASP A 85 13.56 -13.42 -2.30
CA ASP A 85 12.84 -13.05 -1.07
C ASP A 85 12.37 -11.59 -1.09
N LEU A 86 11.09 -11.41 -1.42
CA LEU A 86 10.45 -10.12 -1.63
C LEU A 86 10.04 -9.36 -0.37
N ALA A 87 10.17 -9.94 0.82
CA ALA A 87 9.95 -9.16 2.05
C ALA A 87 10.96 -7.99 2.13
N VAL A 88 12.17 -8.22 1.60
CA VAL A 88 13.22 -7.20 1.46
C VAL A 88 12.88 -6.23 0.33
N GLU A 89 12.47 -6.73 -0.84
CA GLU A 89 12.15 -5.90 -2.02
C GLU A 89 10.95 -4.97 -1.78
N HIS A 90 9.88 -5.45 -1.13
CA HIS A 90 8.73 -4.62 -0.75
C HIS A 90 9.08 -3.58 0.31
N LYS A 91 9.94 -3.92 1.29
CA LYS A 91 10.48 -2.94 2.24
C LYS A 91 11.28 -1.87 1.50
N LYS A 92 12.17 -2.28 0.58
CA LYS A 92 12.96 -1.36 -0.25
C LYS A 92 12.07 -0.45 -1.09
N LYS A 93 11.09 -0.99 -1.81
CA LYS A 93 10.17 -0.20 -2.65
C LYS A 93 9.31 0.76 -1.82
N LYS A 94 8.87 0.35 -0.62
CA LYS A 94 8.16 1.25 0.31
C LYS A 94 9.07 2.35 0.87
N LEU A 95 10.34 2.03 1.13
CA LEU A 95 11.34 3.00 1.55
C LEU A 95 11.65 4.00 0.42
N GLU A 96 11.77 3.50 -0.82
CA GLU A 96 12.01 4.29 -2.03
C GLU A 96 10.88 5.29 -2.28
N VAL A 97 9.62 4.84 -2.23
CA VAL A 97 8.46 5.74 -2.38
C VAL A 97 8.43 6.81 -1.28
N LYS A 98 8.74 6.44 -0.03
CA LYS A 98 8.87 7.43 1.06
C LYS A 98 10.00 8.43 0.80
N ARG A 99 11.15 7.96 0.32
CA ARG A 99 12.31 8.80 -0.01
C ARG A 99 11.99 9.76 -1.16
N GLN A 100 11.31 9.26 -2.20
CA GLN A 100 10.86 10.08 -3.33
C GLN A 100 9.86 11.14 -2.89
N ALA A 101 8.89 10.80 -2.03
CA ALA A 101 7.94 11.78 -1.48
C ALA A 101 8.66 12.90 -0.67
N CYS A 102 9.69 12.56 0.10
CA CYS A 102 10.49 13.53 0.86
C CYS A 102 11.29 14.45 -0.08
N ASN A 103 11.82 13.91 -1.19
CA ASN A 103 12.51 14.70 -2.21
C ASN A 103 11.57 15.69 -2.90
N THR A 104 10.32 15.33 -3.16
CA THR A 104 9.34 16.23 -3.79
C THR A 104 8.96 17.41 -2.91
N VAL A 105 8.74 17.20 -1.60
CA VAL A 105 8.44 18.30 -0.66
C VAL A 105 9.59 19.29 -0.57
N ARG A 106 10.83 18.78 -0.46
CA ARG A 106 12.03 19.64 -0.50
C ARG A 106 12.13 20.43 -1.80
N LYS A 107 11.91 19.78 -2.94
CA LYS A 107 11.96 20.41 -4.26
C LYS A 107 10.94 21.55 -4.39
N ILE A 108 9.74 21.36 -3.86
CA ILE A 108 8.70 22.41 -3.80
C ILE A 108 9.14 23.56 -2.88
N GLY A 109 9.75 23.26 -1.73
CA GLY A 109 10.29 24.27 -0.83
C GLY A 109 11.41 25.11 -1.44
N GLU A 110 12.34 24.46 -2.15
CA GLU A 110 13.43 25.13 -2.90
C GLU A 110 12.85 26.05 -3.99
N LEU A 111 11.88 25.56 -4.77
CA LEU A 111 11.20 26.34 -5.81
C LEU A 111 10.46 27.56 -5.22
N TRP A 112 9.83 27.40 -4.05
CA TRP A 112 9.13 28.48 -3.38
C TRP A 112 10.10 29.54 -2.83
N LEU A 113 11.24 29.13 -2.26
CA LEU A 113 12.28 30.05 -1.81
C LEU A 113 12.88 30.86 -2.97
N GLU A 114 13.13 30.23 -4.12
CA GLU A 114 13.65 30.91 -5.32
C GLU A 114 12.62 31.89 -5.93
N THR A 115 11.35 31.50 -5.92
CA THR A 115 10.24 32.38 -6.34
C THR A 115 10.03 33.54 -5.35
N ALA A 116 10.15 33.29 -4.04
CA ALA A 116 10.04 34.32 -3.02
C ALA A 116 11.22 35.30 -3.08
N ALA A 117 12.45 34.79 -3.27
CA ALA A 117 13.65 35.62 -3.44
C ALA A 117 13.56 36.52 -4.67
N SER A 118 13.09 35.99 -5.80
CA SER A 118 12.88 36.79 -7.03
C SER A 118 11.74 37.80 -6.91
N ARG A 119 10.74 37.56 -6.04
CA ARG A 119 9.65 38.50 -5.75
C ARG A 119 10.07 39.64 -4.82
N VAL A 120 10.96 39.37 -3.85
CA VAL A 120 11.50 40.40 -2.94
C VAL A 120 12.46 41.33 -3.68
N ALA A 121 13.32 40.82 -4.56
CA ALA A 121 14.25 41.63 -5.36
C ALA A 121 13.55 42.66 -6.27
N LYS A 122 12.33 42.37 -6.74
CA LYS A 122 11.55 43.29 -7.59
C LYS A 122 10.86 44.42 -6.82
N LYS A 123 10.74 44.33 -5.48
CA LYS A 123 9.99 45.30 -4.68
C LYS A 123 10.88 46.40 -4.08
N THR A 124 12.20 46.28 -4.17
CA THR A 124 13.17 47.22 -3.55
C THR A 124 13.73 48.30 -4.49
N VAL A 125 13.18 48.48 -5.69
CA VAL A 125 13.66 49.49 -6.68
C VAL A 125 12.60 50.55 -6.99
N SER A 126 11.70 50.87 -6.05
CA SER A 126 10.82 52.04 -6.19
C SER A 126 10.45 52.62 -4.83
N ALA A 127 11.29 53.52 -4.33
CA ALA A 127 10.89 54.58 -3.41
C ALA A 127 11.39 55.90 -4.01
N PRO A 128 10.51 56.90 -4.22
CA PRO A 128 10.90 58.23 -4.68
C PRO A 128 11.67 59.01 -3.61
#